data_AF-A0A933SJD5-F1
#
_entry.id   AF-A0A933SJD5-F1
#
_cell.length_a   1.000
_cell.length_b   1.000
_cell.length_c   1.000
_cell.angle_alpha   90.00
_cell.angle_beta   90.00
_cell.angle_gamma   90.00
#
_symmetry.space_group_name_H-M   'P 1'
#
loop_
_entity.id
_entity.type
_entity.pdbx_description
1 polymer ?
#
loop_
_entity_poly.entity_id
_entity_poly.type
_entity_poly.pdbx_seq_one_letter_code
_entity_poly.pdbx_strand_id
1 'polypeptide(L)'
;MFQRLAVWTNIIILLILISISNVFAGSNDMADVLSHSPWWVWPLVLFVVTFILGIFAVLGGVGGGVLFVPIISGFFPFHLDFVRGAGLLVALAGALAAGPGLLKKGMAYLRLALPVALIASACAIVGAILGLALPTNVIQIALGITILGIVAIMIIARKSDYPDVKEADALSSALRITGIYYEPSTGEEVNWKIHRTPLGLALFVIIGIMAGMFGLG
;
A
#
# COMPACT_ATOMS: atom_id res chain seq x y z
N MET A 1 -28.86 -14.92 -0.02
CA MET A 1 -29.50 -13.66 -0.46
C MET A 1 -28.59 -12.44 -0.23
N PHE A 2 -28.02 -12.26 0.97
CA PHE A 2 -27.11 -11.15 1.31
C PHE A 2 -25.84 -11.04 0.43
N GLN A 3 -25.25 -12.16 0.00
CA GLN A 3 -24.06 -12.14 -0.85
C GLN A 3 -24.32 -11.60 -2.25
N ARG A 4 -25.51 -11.83 -2.82
CA ARG A 4 -25.89 -11.27 -4.12
C ARG A 4 -26.17 -9.77 -4.00
N LEU A 5 -26.80 -9.33 -2.90
CA LEU A 5 -27.07 -7.91 -2.65
C LEU A 5 -25.78 -7.09 -2.53
N ALA A 6 -24.76 -7.61 -1.81
CA ALA A 6 -23.46 -6.95 -1.69
C ALA A 6 -22.71 -6.82 -3.02
N VAL A 7 -22.81 -7.84 -3.89
CA VAL A 7 -22.21 -7.79 -5.23
C VAL A 7 -22.89 -6.73 -6.10
N TRP A 8 -24.22 -6.62 -6.05
CA TRP A 8 -24.95 -5.58 -6.77
C TRP A 8 -24.64 -4.17 -6.25
N THR A 9 -24.52 -3.99 -4.93
CA THR A 9 -24.10 -2.71 -4.33
C THR A 9 -22.70 -2.31 -4.77
N ASN A 10 -21.75 -3.25 -4.83
CA ASN A 10 -20.38 -2.98 -5.29
C ASN A 10 -20.32 -2.64 -6.78
N ILE A 11 -21.15 -3.27 -7.62
CA ILE A 11 -21.27 -2.94 -9.05
C ILE A 11 -21.87 -1.54 -9.24
N ILE A 12 -22.87 -1.17 -8.44
CA ILE A 12 -23.47 0.17 -8.49
C ILE A 12 -22.45 1.24 -8.07
N ILE A 13 -21.66 0.98 -7.02
CA ILE A 13 -20.57 1.88 -6.60
C ILE A 13 -19.52 2.01 -7.71
N LEU A 14 -19.15 0.90 -8.37
CA LEU A 14 -18.23 0.92 -9.50
C LEU A 14 -18.77 1.74 -10.68
N LEU A 15 -20.06 1.60 -11.02
CA LEU A 15 -20.71 2.36 -12.08
C LEU A 15 -20.83 3.86 -11.75
N ILE A 16 -21.07 4.20 -10.48
CA ILE A 16 -21.07 5.59 -10.00
C ILE A 16 -19.66 6.18 -10.09
N LEU A 17 -18.62 5.44 -9.71
CA LEU A 17 -17.22 5.87 -9.82
C LEU A 17 -16.78 6.07 -11.28
N ILE A 18 -17.19 5.19 -12.19
CA ILE A 18 -16.95 5.35 -13.64
C ILE A 18 -17.68 6.60 -14.16
N SER A 19 -18.90 6.87 -13.70
CA SER A 19 -19.66 8.05 -14.11
C SER A 19 -19.03 9.36 -13.62
N ILE A 20 -18.45 9.37 -12.41
CA ILE A 20 -17.71 10.52 -11.85
C ILE A 20 -16.42 10.78 -12.63
N SER A 21 -15.74 9.73 -13.12
CA SER A 21 -14.54 9.89 -13.94
C SER A 21 -14.79 10.62 -15.27
N ASN A 22 -15.97 10.44 -15.88
CA ASN A 22 -16.36 11.20 -17.08
C ASN A 22 -16.67 12.67 -16.77
N VAL A 23 -17.07 13.01 -15.55
CA VAL A 23 -17.28 14.40 -15.12
C VAL A 23 -15.94 15.11 -14.89
N PHE A 24 -14.90 14.40 -14.43
CA PHE A 24 -13.54 14.94 -14.31
C PHE A 24 -12.72 14.92 -15.61
N ALA A 25 -13.06 14.04 -16.56
CA ALA A 25 -12.42 14.00 -17.88
C ALA A 25 -12.77 15.20 -18.79
N GLY A 26 -13.76 16.00 -18.39
CA GLY A 26 -14.22 17.19 -19.11
C GLY A 26 -13.95 18.48 -18.36
N SER A 27 -12.70 18.82 -18.07
CA SER A 27 -12.34 20.22 -17.86
C SER A 27 -10.89 20.50 -18.24
N ASN A 28 -10.72 21.28 -19.30
CA ASN A 28 -9.48 21.99 -19.61
C ASN A 28 -9.21 23.14 -18.60
N ASP A 29 -9.92 23.17 -17.45
CA ASP A 29 -9.95 24.29 -16.50
C ASP A 29 -8.80 24.25 -15.48
N MET A 30 -8.17 23.10 -15.22
CA MET A 30 -7.07 23.04 -14.23
C MET A 30 -5.80 23.76 -14.69
N ALA A 31 -5.58 23.89 -16.00
CA ALA A 31 -4.48 24.67 -16.55
C ALA A 31 -4.65 26.17 -16.31
N ASP A 32 -5.89 26.66 -16.27
CA ASP A 32 -6.23 28.05 -15.95
C ASP A 32 -6.15 28.32 -14.44
N VAL A 33 -6.45 27.32 -13.60
CA VAL A 33 -6.22 27.42 -12.14
C VAL A 33 -4.73 27.59 -11.83
N LEU A 34 -3.83 26.94 -12.59
CA LEU A 34 -2.37 27.04 -12.40
C LEU A 34 -1.81 28.45 -12.68
N SER A 35 -2.45 29.24 -13.55
CA SER A 35 -1.96 30.57 -13.93
C SER A 35 -2.37 31.67 -12.93
N HIS A 36 -3.48 31.48 -12.19
CA HIS A 36 -4.05 32.48 -11.29
C HIS A 36 -3.99 32.15 -9.79
N SER A 37 -3.58 30.94 -9.40
CA SER A 37 -3.53 30.56 -7.98
C SER A 37 -2.20 30.94 -7.30
N PRO A 38 -2.25 31.56 -6.11
CA PRO A 38 -1.04 31.84 -5.32
C PRO A 38 -0.27 30.55 -5.00
N TRP A 39 1.06 30.60 -5.08
CA TRP A 39 1.94 29.43 -4.88
C TRP A 39 1.74 28.67 -3.56
N TRP A 40 1.28 29.35 -2.51
CA TRP A 40 1.02 28.77 -1.18
C TRP A 40 -0.26 27.92 -1.11
N VAL A 41 -1.16 28.02 -2.09
CA VAL A 41 -2.39 27.24 -2.14
C VAL A 41 -2.08 25.75 -2.30
N TRP A 42 -1.13 25.40 -3.16
CA TRP A 42 -0.78 24.00 -3.43
C TRP A 42 -0.22 23.25 -2.21
N PRO A 43 0.78 23.79 -1.46
CA PRO A 43 1.20 23.19 -0.20
C PRO A 43 0.09 23.06 0.83
N LEU A 44 -0.80 24.05 0.93
CA LEU A 44 -1.91 24.03 1.87
C LEU A 44 -2.93 22.93 1.52
N VAL A 45 -3.30 22.81 0.25
CA VAL A 45 -4.19 21.74 -0.22
C VAL A 45 -3.54 20.37 -0.04
N LEU A 46 -2.27 20.22 -0.40
CA LEU A 46 -1.53 18.97 -0.18
C LEU A 46 -1.46 18.62 1.31
N PHE A 47 -1.25 19.60 2.19
CA PHE A 47 -1.23 19.37 3.64
C PHE A 47 -2.59 18.84 4.13
N VAL A 48 -3.70 19.49 3.74
CA VAL A 48 -5.04 19.04 4.15
C VAL A 48 -5.35 17.65 3.60
N VAL A 49 -5.06 17.38 2.33
CA VAL A 49 -5.31 16.08 1.71
C VAL A 49 -4.45 15.00 2.36
N THR A 50 -3.15 15.21 2.50
CA THR A 50 -2.24 14.23 3.14
C THR A 50 -2.56 14.01 4.61
N PHE A 51 -3.02 15.02 5.33
CA PHE A 51 -3.48 14.87 6.71
C PHE A 51 -4.69 13.94 6.81
N ILE A 52 -5.70 14.15 5.96
CA ILE A 52 -6.88 13.28 5.88
C ILE A 52 -6.47 11.86 5.46
N LEU A 53 -5.60 11.73 4.46
CA LEU A 53 -5.08 10.44 4.02
C LEU A 53 -4.31 9.72 5.12
N GLY A 54 -3.56 10.43 5.96
CA GLY A 54 -2.88 9.84 7.12
C GLY A 54 -3.85 9.16 8.09
N ILE A 55 -5.00 9.78 8.36
CA ILE A 55 -6.04 9.19 9.21
C ILE A 55 -6.56 7.89 8.59
N PHE A 56 -6.90 7.90 7.31
CA PHE A 56 -7.39 6.71 6.61
C PHE A 56 -6.33 5.61 6.46
N ALA A 57 -5.07 5.98 6.23
CA ALA A 57 -3.96 5.04 6.12
C ALA A 57 -3.76 4.25 7.42
N VAL A 58 -3.80 4.92 8.57
CA VAL A 58 -3.69 4.28 9.89
C VAL A 58 -4.89 3.38 10.18
N LEU A 59 -6.11 3.82 9.86
CA LEU A 59 -7.32 3.00 10.01
C LEU A 59 -7.31 1.75 9.11
N GLY A 60 -6.79 1.89 7.88
CA GLY A 60 -6.65 0.79 6.93
C GLY A 60 -5.47 -0.13 7.25
N GLY A 61 -4.51 0.31 8.06
CA GLY A 61 -3.25 -0.41 8.28
C GLY A 61 -2.39 -0.52 7.01
N VAL A 62 -2.63 0.35 6.02
CA VAL A 62 -1.93 0.36 4.73
C VAL A 62 -0.93 1.52 4.73
N GLY A 63 0.31 1.28 4.30
CA GLY A 63 1.36 2.31 4.22
C GLY A 63 0.88 3.55 3.47
N GLY A 64 1.19 4.74 3.99
CA GLY A 64 0.62 6.00 3.49
C GLY A 64 0.92 6.28 2.00
N GLY A 65 2.03 5.76 1.47
CA GLY A 65 2.39 5.85 0.05
C GLY A 65 1.39 5.16 -0.88
N VAL A 66 0.80 4.05 -0.45
CA VAL A 66 -0.16 3.26 -1.25
C VAL A 66 -1.43 4.04 -1.56
N LEU A 67 -1.88 4.89 -0.63
CA LEU A 67 -3.02 5.78 -0.83
C LEU A 67 -2.61 7.11 -1.47
N PHE A 68 -1.45 7.65 -1.08
CA PHE A 68 -0.97 8.95 -1.56
C PHE A 68 -0.71 8.97 -3.07
N VAL A 69 0.06 8.01 -3.60
CA VAL A 69 0.46 8.02 -5.02
C VAL A 69 -0.73 8.03 -5.98
N PRO A 70 -1.73 7.13 -5.89
CA PRO A 70 -2.85 7.14 -6.83
C PRO A 70 -3.73 8.38 -6.72
N ILE A 71 -3.94 8.91 -5.51
CA ILE A 71 -4.83 10.05 -5.30
C ILE A 71 -4.17 11.33 -5.83
N ILE A 72 -2.89 11.54 -5.52
CA ILE A 72 -2.19 12.74 -5.98
C ILE A 72 -1.88 12.64 -7.48
N SER A 73 -1.47 11.49 -8.01
CA SER A 73 -1.22 11.36 -9.46
C SER A 73 -2.51 11.40 -10.30
N GLY A 74 -3.66 11.03 -9.74
CA GLY A 74 -4.95 11.04 -10.44
C GLY A 74 -5.67 12.39 -10.41
N PHE A 75 -5.62 13.11 -9.29
CA PHE A 75 -6.42 14.33 -9.07
C PHE A 75 -5.62 15.63 -9.07
N PHE A 76 -4.28 15.57 -9.03
CA PHE A 76 -3.44 16.77 -8.98
C PHE A 76 -2.53 16.87 -10.21
N PRO A 77 -2.24 18.09 -10.68
CA PRO A 77 -1.41 18.33 -11.87
C PRO A 77 0.09 18.24 -11.56
N PHE A 78 0.52 17.27 -10.75
CA PHE A 78 1.94 17.06 -10.43
C PHE A 78 2.56 15.99 -11.31
N HIS A 79 3.84 16.17 -11.63
CA HIS A 79 4.62 15.16 -12.35
C HIS A 79 4.67 13.87 -11.52
N LEU A 80 4.45 12.73 -12.19
CA LEU A 80 4.39 11.43 -11.56
C LEU A 80 5.65 11.09 -10.74
N ASP A 81 6.83 11.54 -11.19
CA ASP A 81 8.09 11.31 -10.47
C ASP A 81 8.19 12.08 -9.16
N PHE A 82 7.64 13.29 -9.10
CA PHE A 82 7.52 14.03 -7.84
C PHE A 82 6.60 13.31 -6.86
N VAL A 83 5.44 12.84 -7.36
CA VAL A 83 4.45 12.14 -6.55
C VAL A 83 5.00 10.82 -5.99
N ARG A 84 5.75 10.05 -6.77
CA ARG A 84 6.36 8.78 -6.31
C ARG A 84 7.43 9.02 -5.26
N GLY A 85 8.29 10.01 -5.47
CA GLY A 85 9.30 10.41 -4.49
C GLY A 85 8.67 10.85 -3.16
N ALA A 86 7.64 11.69 -3.23
CA ALA A 86 6.88 12.11 -2.06
C ALA A 86 6.14 10.93 -1.38
N GLY A 87 5.58 10.00 -2.16
CA GLY A 87 4.91 8.80 -1.66
C GLY A 87 5.81 7.90 -0.81
N LEU A 88 7.07 7.71 -1.23
CA LEU A 88 8.08 6.98 -0.45
C LEU A 88 8.39 7.67 0.88
N LEU A 89 8.50 9.01 0.88
CA LEU A 89 8.72 9.78 2.11
C LEU A 89 7.52 9.69 3.07
N VAL A 90 6.30 9.75 2.53
CA VAL A 90 5.06 9.59 3.31
C VAL A 90 4.98 8.19 3.92
N ALA A 91 5.30 7.15 3.15
CA ALA A 91 5.33 5.77 3.65
C ALA A 91 6.39 5.59 4.75
N LEU A 92 7.59 6.13 4.55
CA LEU A 92 8.67 6.08 5.55
C LEU A 92 8.28 6.81 6.83
N ALA A 93 7.71 8.00 6.73
CA ALA A 93 7.22 8.75 7.89
C ALA A 93 6.14 7.97 8.66
N GLY A 94 5.19 7.36 7.95
CA GLY A 94 4.16 6.52 8.55
C GLY A 94 4.72 5.27 9.25
N ALA A 95 5.67 4.58 8.62
CA ALA A 95 6.33 3.41 9.19
C ALA A 95 7.13 3.76 10.45
N LEU A 96 7.86 4.89 10.44
CA LEU A 96 8.61 5.37 11.60
C LEU A 96 7.69 5.79 12.76
N ALA A 97 6.53 6.38 12.46
CA ALA A 97 5.54 6.73 13.47
C ALA A 97 4.91 5.49 14.13
N ALA A 98 4.63 4.44 13.35
CA ALA A 98 4.03 3.20 13.86
C ALA A 98 5.02 2.27 14.59
N GLY A 99 6.30 2.29 14.20
CA GLY A 99 7.33 1.34 14.66
C GLY A 99 7.45 1.17 16.18
N PRO A 100 7.68 2.24 16.97
CA PRO A 100 7.86 2.13 18.42
C PRO A 100 6.64 1.56 19.15
N GLY A 101 5.43 1.88 18.67
CA GLY A 101 4.18 1.39 19.25
C GLY A 101 3.98 -0.11 19.04
N LEU A 102 4.26 -0.61 17.83
CA LEU A 102 4.14 -2.03 17.49
C LEU A 102 5.22 -2.88 18.17
N LEU A 103 6.44 -2.38 18.27
CA LEU A 103 7.55 -3.05 18.95
C LEU A 103 7.31 -3.17 20.46
N LYS A 104 6.84 -2.10 21.12
CA LYS A 104 6.52 -2.13 22.56
C LYS A 104 5.39 -3.09 22.92
N LYS A 105 4.44 -3.30 22.00
CA LYS A 105 3.32 -4.24 22.18
C LYS A 105 3.66 -5.69 21.82
N GLY A 106 4.92 -5.98 21.45
CA GLY A 106 5.33 -7.33 21.05
C GLY A 106 4.71 -7.83 19.74
N MET A 107 4.03 -6.95 18.98
CA MET A 107 3.33 -7.31 17.74
C MET A 107 4.25 -7.31 16.51
N ALA A 108 5.47 -6.78 16.65
CA ALA A 108 6.46 -6.71 15.59
C ALA A 108 7.69 -7.56 15.94
N TYR A 109 7.89 -8.66 15.22
CA TYR A 109 9.06 -9.53 15.37
C TYR A 109 10.18 -9.08 14.42
N LEU A 110 11.15 -8.36 14.96
CA LEU A 110 12.25 -7.79 14.20
C LEU A 110 13.06 -8.85 13.43
N ARG A 111 13.19 -10.06 13.98
CA ARG A 111 13.91 -11.18 13.35
C ARG A 111 13.23 -11.72 12.08
N LEU A 112 11.91 -11.57 11.96
CA LEU A 112 11.15 -11.87 10.75
C LEU A 112 11.21 -10.70 9.76
N ALA A 113 11.04 -9.47 10.26
CA ALA A 113 10.95 -8.29 9.40
C ALA A 113 12.28 -7.94 8.72
N LEU A 114 13.42 -8.04 9.41
CA LEU A 114 14.71 -7.54 8.92
C LEU A 114 15.20 -8.22 7.62
N PRO A 115 15.23 -9.56 7.50
CA PRO A 115 15.73 -10.21 6.27
C PRO A 115 14.88 -9.86 5.04
N VAL A 116 13.56 -9.81 5.24
CA VAL A 116 12.59 -9.49 4.19
C VAL A 116 12.68 -8.03 3.78
N ALA A 117 12.79 -7.12 4.76
CA ALA A 117 12.96 -5.69 4.52
C ALA A 117 14.25 -5.40 3.75
N LEU A 118 15.35 -6.09 4.05
CA LEU A 118 16.61 -5.92 3.33
C LEU A 118 16.47 -6.29 1.85
N ILE A 119 15.84 -7.43 1.56
CA ILE A 119 15.61 -7.87 0.18
C ILE A 119 14.65 -6.92 -0.55
N ALA A 120 13.53 -6.56 0.08
CA ALA A 120 12.58 -5.63 -0.49
C ALA A 120 13.22 -4.26 -0.79
N SER A 121 14.08 -3.75 0.11
CA SER A 121 14.78 -2.48 -0.06
C SER A 121 15.78 -2.51 -1.23
N ALA A 122 16.54 -3.60 -1.38
CA ALA A 122 17.47 -3.77 -2.50
C ALA A 122 16.71 -3.84 -3.84
N CYS A 123 15.60 -4.59 -3.87
CA CYS A 123 14.73 -4.69 -5.04
C CYS A 123 14.00 -3.38 -5.36
N ALA A 124 13.66 -2.57 -4.35
CA ALA A 124 13.05 -1.25 -4.54
C ALA A 124 13.97 -0.27 -5.26
N ILE A 125 15.28 -0.34 -5.03
CA ILE A 125 16.25 0.48 -5.79
C ILE A 125 16.19 0.12 -7.28
N VAL A 126 16.16 -1.18 -7.61
CA VAL A 126 16.01 -1.65 -8.99
C VAL A 126 14.68 -1.19 -9.59
N GLY A 127 13.59 -1.31 -8.82
CA GLY A 127 12.26 -0.82 -9.20
C GLY A 127 12.22 0.69 -9.49
N ALA A 128 12.88 1.49 -8.65
CA ALA A 128 12.96 2.94 -8.84
C ALA A 128 13.73 3.31 -10.13
N ILE A 129 14.85 2.62 -10.42
CA ILE A 129 15.62 2.83 -11.65
C ILE A 129 14.77 2.46 -12.88
N LEU A 130 14.10 1.30 -12.85
CA LEU A 130 13.15 0.89 -13.90
C LEU A 130 12.03 1.92 -14.07
N GLY A 131 11.54 2.44 -12.95
CA GLY A 131 10.50 3.44 -12.89
C GLY A 131 10.89 4.80 -13.46
N LEU A 132 12.17 5.17 -13.43
CA LEU A 132 12.68 6.39 -14.04
C LEU A 132 13.08 6.18 -15.51
N ALA A 133 13.38 4.95 -15.91
CA ALA A 133 13.75 4.60 -17.29
C ALA A 133 12.55 4.44 -18.22
N LEU A 134 11.37 4.12 -17.68
CA LEU A 134 10.14 3.93 -18.45
C LEU A 134 9.39 5.26 -18.68
N PRO A 135 8.66 5.39 -19.80
CA PRO A 135 7.85 6.58 -20.04
C PRO A 135 6.65 6.64 -19.08
N THR A 136 6.25 7.85 -18.71
CA THR A 136 5.24 8.13 -17.69
C THR A 136 3.89 7.48 -17.98
N ASN A 137 3.49 7.40 -19.25
CA ASN A 137 2.26 6.74 -19.69
C ASN A 137 2.22 5.24 -19.34
N VAL A 138 3.32 4.52 -19.54
CA VAL A 138 3.42 3.08 -19.23
C VAL A 138 3.31 2.88 -17.72
N ILE A 139 3.98 3.72 -16.94
CA ILE A 139 3.95 3.63 -15.48
C ILE A 139 2.57 3.95 -14.94
N GLN A 140 1.90 4.97 -15.48
CA GLN A 140 0.56 5.36 -15.05
C GLN A 140 -0.48 4.26 -15.36
N ILE A 141 -0.40 3.62 -16.52
CA ILE A 141 -1.23 2.46 -16.86
C ILE A 141 -0.92 1.28 -15.91
N ALA A 142 0.36 0.99 -15.69
CA ALA A 142 0.77 -0.10 -14.81
C ALA A 142 0.38 0.15 -13.34
N LEU A 143 0.41 1.40 -12.88
CA LEU A 143 -0.09 1.82 -11.57
C LEU A 143 -1.60 1.54 -11.47
N GLY A 144 -2.37 1.95 -12.49
CA GLY A 144 -3.81 1.68 -12.55
C GLY A 144 -4.14 0.19 -12.51
N ILE A 145 -3.43 -0.63 -13.29
CA ILE A 145 -3.56 -2.10 -13.27
C ILE A 145 -3.22 -2.66 -11.88
N THR A 146 -2.16 -2.16 -11.24
CA THR A 146 -1.74 -2.60 -9.91
C THR A 146 -2.83 -2.32 -8.87
N ILE A 147 -3.43 -1.13 -8.89
CA ILE A 147 -4.52 -0.75 -7.98
C ILE A 147 -5.74 -1.64 -8.21
N LEU A 148 -6.14 -1.86 -9.47
CA LEU A 148 -7.23 -2.78 -9.81
C LEU A 148 -6.93 -4.20 -9.35
N GLY A 149 -5.67 -4.64 -9.45
CA GLY A 149 -5.20 -5.92 -8.93
C GLY A 149 -5.35 -6.02 -7.41
N ILE A 150 -4.92 -4.98 -6.65
CA ILE A 150 -5.08 -4.92 -5.19
C ILE A 150 -6.57 -4.99 -4.83
N VAL A 151 -7.43 -4.19 -5.48
CA VAL A 151 -8.88 -4.19 -5.24
C VAL A 151 -9.50 -5.55 -5.56
N ALA A 152 -9.12 -6.18 -6.67
CA ALA A 152 -9.58 -7.51 -7.04
C ALA A 152 -9.18 -8.55 -5.99
N ILE A 153 -7.92 -8.52 -5.52
CA ILE A 153 -7.44 -9.40 -4.45
C ILE A 153 -8.23 -9.15 -3.17
N MET A 154 -8.49 -7.89 -2.78
CA MET A 154 -9.27 -7.58 -1.58
C MET A 154 -10.72 -8.08 -1.66
N ILE A 155 -11.34 -8.04 -2.84
CA ILE A 155 -12.71 -8.56 -3.05
C ILE A 155 -12.74 -10.08 -2.96
N ILE A 156 -11.72 -10.75 -3.51
CA ILE A 156 -11.62 -12.22 -3.55
C ILE A 156 -11.12 -12.79 -2.21
N ALA A 157 -10.31 -12.03 -1.46
CA ALA A 157 -9.75 -12.41 -0.18
C ALA A 157 -10.87 -12.61 0.85
N ARG A 158 -11.24 -13.86 1.10
CA ARG A 158 -12.11 -14.22 2.22
C ARG A 158 -11.35 -14.04 3.53
N LYS A 159 -12.02 -13.44 4.53
CA LYS A 159 -11.61 -13.47 5.94
C LYS A 159 -11.34 -14.93 6.33
N SER A 160 -10.07 -15.28 6.44
CA SER A 160 -9.62 -16.56 6.99
C SER A 160 -9.38 -16.31 8.47
N ASP A 161 -10.42 -16.49 9.29
CA ASP A 161 -10.37 -16.06 10.69
C ASP A 161 -9.31 -16.81 11.51
N TYR A 162 -8.96 -18.08 11.22
CA TYR A 162 -7.83 -18.76 11.89
C TYR A 162 -7.26 -19.87 11.00
N PRO A 163 -6.09 -19.69 10.35
CA PRO A 163 -5.42 -20.79 9.69
C PRO A 163 -4.74 -21.69 10.73
N ASP A 164 -5.23 -22.92 10.90
CA ASP A 164 -4.55 -23.98 11.67
C ASP A 164 -3.31 -24.45 10.88
N VAL A 165 -2.15 -23.91 11.23
CA VAL A 165 -0.87 -24.22 10.55
C VAL A 165 -0.17 -25.36 11.29
N LYS A 166 -0.27 -26.57 10.74
CA LYS A 166 0.26 -27.80 11.35
C LYS A 166 1.80 -27.83 11.47
N GLU A 167 2.55 -27.26 10.53
CA GLU A 167 4.02 -27.36 10.52
C GLU A 167 4.73 -26.07 10.10
N ALA A 168 5.87 -25.79 10.74
CA ALA A 168 6.77 -24.69 10.39
C ALA A 168 7.73 -25.12 9.27
N ASP A 169 7.95 -24.24 8.29
CA ASP A 169 8.89 -24.48 7.19
C ASP A 169 10.34 -24.63 7.67
N ALA A 170 11.15 -25.40 6.92
CA ALA A 170 12.56 -25.61 7.19
C ALA A 170 13.39 -24.31 7.28
N LEU A 171 13.07 -23.30 6.45
CA LEU A 171 13.73 -21.99 6.51
C LEU A 171 13.27 -21.16 7.73
N SER A 172 12.00 -21.29 8.12
CA SER A 172 11.45 -20.64 9.33
C SER A 172 12.04 -21.24 10.60
N SER A 173 12.24 -22.57 10.61
CA SER A 173 12.91 -23.30 11.69
C SER A 173 14.41 -22.97 11.73
N ALA A 174 15.08 -22.89 10.57
CA ALA A 174 16.50 -22.51 10.46
C ALA A 174 16.78 -21.06 10.89
N LEU A 175 15.91 -20.09 10.54
CA LEU A 175 16.05 -18.71 11.02
C LEU A 175 15.51 -18.49 12.45
N ARG A 176 14.96 -19.54 13.12
CA ARG A 176 14.27 -19.49 14.43
C ARG A 176 13.16 -18.42 14.44
N ILE A 177 12.39 -18.35 13.37
CA ILE A 177 11.24 -17.46 13.25
C ILE A 177 10.00 -18.20 13.72
N THR A 178 9.94 -18.40 15.04
CA THR A 178 8.78 -18.90 15.76
C THR A 178 8.61 -18.01 16.97
N GLY A 179 7.39 -17.56 17.23
CA GLY A 179 7.10 -16.63 18.33
C GLY A 179 5.77 -16.94 18.98
N ILE A 180 5.58 -16.38 20.16
CA ILE A 180 4.35 -16.49 20.93
C ILE A 180 3.71 -15.11 20.93
N TYR A 181 2.55 -14.99 20.30
CA TYR A 181 1.75 -13.77 20.32
C TYR A 181 0.73 -13.88 21.46
N TYR A 182 0.64 -12.83 22.27
CA TYR A 182 -0.37 -12.73 23.32
C TYR A 182 -1.62 -12.07 22.74
N GLU A 183 -2.71 -12.82 22.63
CA GLU A 183 -3.97 -12.31 22.10
C GLU A 183 -4.73 -11.59 23.24
N PRO A 184 -4.83 -10.24 23.24
CA PRO A 184 -5.47 -9.50 24.33
C PRO A 184 -6.98 -9.76 24.42
N SER A 185 -7.57 -10.33 23.37
CA SER A 185 -8.99 -10.67 23.25
C SER A 185 -9.37 -11.95 23.99
N THR A 186 -8.47 -12.95 24.01
CA THR A 186 -8.71 -14.29 24.55
C THR A 186 -7.82 -14.63 25.74
N GLY A 187 -6.75 -13.85 25.98
CA GLY A 187 -5.82 -14.07 27.08
C GLY A 187 -4.89 -15.28 26.89
N GLU A 188 -4.89 -15.89 25.71
CA GLU A 188 -4.10 -17.08 25.38
C GLU A 188 -2.83 -16.72 24.60
N GLU A 189 -1.78 -17.50 24.86
CA GLU A 189 -0.51 -17.45 24.15
C GLU A 189 -0.61 -18.29 22.86
N VAL A 190 -0.75 -17.63 21.71
CA VAL A 190 -0.82 -18.30 20.41
C VAL A 190 0.57 -18.43 19.80
N ASN A 191 1.03 -19.67 19.67
CA ASN A 191 2.33 -19.99 19.07
C ASN A 191 2.21 -19.95 17.53
N TRP A 192 2.83 -18.96 16.89
CA TRP A 192 2.74 -18.79 15.44
C TRP A 192 3.98 -19.38 14.74
N LYS A 193 3.72 -20.01 13.59
CA LYS A 193 4.72 -20.68 12.73
C LYS A 193 4.56 -20.15 11.31
N ILE A 194 5.66 -19.93 10.59
CA ILE A 194 5.63 -19.53 9.17
C ILE A 194 5.68 -20.76 8.29
N HIS A 195 4.88 -20.74 7.23
CA HIS A 195 4.91 -21.69 6.13
C HIS A 195 5.17 -20.96 4.81
N ARG A 196 5.76 -21.65 3.83
CA ARG A 196 6.15 -21.14 2.48
C ARG A 196 7.09 -19.94 2.48
N THR A 197 8.13 -20.00 3.31
CA THR A 197 9.17 -18.95 3.43
C THR A 197 9.87 -18.58 2.10
N PRO A 198 10.26 -19.52 1.20
CA PRO A 198 10.90 -19.15 -0.07
C PRO A 198 9.94 -18.47 -1.05
N LEU A 199 8.66 -18.89 -1.04
CA LEU A 199 7.62 -18.29 -1.86
C LEU A 199 7.31 -16.87 -1.38
N GLY A 200 7.23 -16.66 -0.06
CA GLY A 200 7.13 -15.34 0.55
C GLY A 200 8.29 -14.44 0.15
N LEU A 201 9.53 -14.92 0.24
CA LEU A 201 10.73 -14.19 -0.19
C LEU A 201 10.68 -13.79 -1.66
N ALA A 202 10.29 -14.69 -2.56
CA ALA A 202 10.13 -14.39 -3.98
C ALA A 202 9.04 -13.34 -4.23
N LEU A 203 7.92 -13.40 -3.50
CA LEU A 203 6.87 -12.38 -3.54
C LEU A 203 7.38 -11.01 -3.09
N PHE A 204 8.17 -10.96 -2.02
CA PHE A 204 8.75 -9.71 -1.53
C PHE A 204 9.74 -9.06 -2.51
N VAL A 205 10.41 -9.85 -3.36
CA VAL A 205 11.21 -9.31 -4.48
C VAL A 205 10.31 -8.58 -5.48
N ILE A 206 9.21 -9.20 -5.90
CA ILE A 206 8.26 -8.62 -6.86
C ILE A 206 7.62 -7.36 -6.26
N ILE A 207 7.14 -7.45 -5.02
CA ILE A 207 6.53 -6.32 -4.31
C ILE A 207 7.55 -5.21 -4.12
N GLY A 208 8.82 -5.51 -3.80
CA GLY A 208 9.89 -4.52 -3.68
C GLY A 208 10.13 -3.76 -4.97
N ILE A 209 10.22 -4.47 -6.12
CA ILE A 209 10.35 -3.84 -7.44
C ILE A 209 9.12 -2.96 -7.74
N MET A 210 7.90 -3.46 -7.51
CA MET A 210 6.68 -2.69 -7.74
C MET A 210 6.57 -1.48 -6.83
N ALA A 211 6.91 -1.61 -5.55
CA ALA A 211 6.91 -0.55 -4.55
C ALA A 211 7.88 0.56 -4.91
N GLY A 212 9.13 0.20 -5.24
CA GLY A 212 10.15 1.15 -5.69
C GLY A 212 9.82 1.80 -7.03
N MET A 213 9.24 1.03 -7.95
CA MET A 213 8.75 1.56 -9.21
C MET A 213 7.64 2.56 -8.93
N PHE A 214 6.55 2.22 -8.28
CA PHE A 214 5.40 3.11 -8.14
C PHE A 214 5.49 4.12 -6.99
N GLY A 215 6.51 4.08 -6.15
CA GLY A 215 6.58 4.89 -4.94
C GLY A 215 5.54 4.50 -3.86
N LEU A 216 5.07 3.25 -3.91
CA LEU A 216 4.11 2.67 -2.96
C LEU A 216 4.94 2.05 -1.82
N GLY A 217 5.45 2.87 -0.91
CA GLY A 217 6.28 2.39 0.20
C GLY A 217 5.54 1.59 1.26
#